data_AF-A0A7S1TCT8-F1
#
_entry.id   AF-A0A7S1TCT8-F1
#
_cell.length_a   1.000
_cell.length_b   1.000
_cell.length_c   1.000
_cell.angle_alpha   90.00
_cell.angle_beta   90.00
_cell.angle_gamma   90.00
#
_symmetry.space_group_name_H-M   'P 1'
#
loop_
_entity.id
_entity.type
_entity.pdbx_description
1 polymer ?
#
loop_
_entity_poly.entity_id
_entity_poly.type
_entity_poly.pdbx_seq_one_letter_code
_entity_poly.pdbx_strand_id
1 'polypeptide(L)'
;EDGGRRVVFQVTVTPYPGRDPRNCVSVMMTFRMGPRYPEKEAAKVSIGRRKMEDGERWYGPSEATARELRRQAAELAEKSLGRACAFDVISFVREKLARLNEAELHPLSEAREIRERAAKEEAQREEIEREQESKLEVERLRELERMSTEQQRLLLEGESRASEARNQRKSRVSGLRRIDMTPSVDYEAMDMVHQISQAPALESSFEQEAPIVSKPIQIPDREPEEEHWNYEQDSPKVMRLSPIVDADLLS
;
A
#
# COMPACT_ATOMS: atom_id res chain seq x y z
N GLU A 1 32.31 -56.73 -24.64
CA GLU A 1 31.02 -56.09 -24.33
C GLU A 1 31.32 -54.74 -23.68
N ASP A 2 31.32 -53.68 -24.48
CA ASP A 2 31.70 -52.36 -23.99
C ASP A 2 30.60 -51.80 -23.10
N GLY A 3 30.88 -51.71 -21.80
CA GLY A 3 30.13 -50.95 -20.80
C GLY A 3 30.22 -49.45 -21.07
N GLY A 4 29.75 -49.01 -22.23
CA GLY A 4 29.83 -47.63 -22.69
C GLY A 4 29.13 -46.69 -21.70
N ARG A 5 29.87 -45.65 -21.29
CA ARG A 5 29.37 -44.62 -20.36
C ARG A 5 28.14 -43.94 -20.95
N ARG A 6 27.04 -43.95 -20.22
CA ARG A 6 25.83 -43.20 -20.57
C ARG A 6 26.05 -41.73 -20.23
N VAL A 7 25.84 -40.85 -21.20
CA VAL A 7 25.85 -39.40 -20.95
C VAL A 7 24.45 -39.00 -20.53
N VAL A 8 24.35 -38.41 -19.34
CA VAL A 8 23.11 -37.86 -18.82
C VAL A 8 23.34 -36.39 -18.52
N PHE A 9 22.51 -35.52 -19.09
CA PHE A 9 22.51 -34.11 -18.72
C PHE A 9 21.09 -33.60 -18.56
N GLN A 10 20.97 -32.56 -17.75
CA GLN A 10 19.72 -31.92 -17.41
C GLN A 10 19.76 -30.46 -17.82
N VAL A 11 18.66 -29.96 -18.38
CA VAL A 11 18.51 -28.57 -18.79
C VAL A 11 17.17 -28.07 -18.27
N THR A 12 17.20 -26.92 -17.61
CA THR A 12 15.97 -26.18 -17.31
C THR A 12 15.61 -25.34 -18.52
N VAL A 13 14.40 -25.53 -19.05
CA VAL A 13 13.89 -24.78 -20.19
C VAL A 13 12.87 -23.77 -19.71
N THR A 14 13.19 -22.50 -19.92
CA THR A 14 12.29 -21.37 -19.73
C THR A 14 11.82 -20.84 -21.10
N PRO A 15 10.60 -20.29 -21.20
CA PRO A 15 10.06 -19.75 -22.46
C PRO A 15 10.87 -18.55 -22.96
N TYR A 16 11.28 -17.68 -22.03
CA TYR A 16 12.01 -16.45 -22.31
C TYR A 16 13.36 -16.51 -21.59
N PRO A 17 14.49 -16.47 -22.31
CA PRO A 17 15.81 -16.41 -21.68
C PRO A 17 15.93 -15.10 -20.86
N GLY A 18 16.46 -15.20 -19.63
CA GLY A 18 16.69 -14.05 -18.75
C GLY A 18 15.50 -13.62 -17.88
N ARG A 19 14.30 -14.21 -18.04
CA ARG A 19 13.22 -14.04 -17.06
C ARG A 19 13.41 -14.96 -15.87
N ASP A 20 13.00 -14.48 -14.69
CA ASP A 20 12.97 -15.31 -13.49
C ASP A 20 12.10 -16.55 -13.74
N PRO A 21 12.64 -17.78 -13.62
CA PRO A 21 11.88 -19.01 -13.79
C PRO A 21 10.69 -19.12 -12.82
N ARG A 22 10.67 -18.32 -11.74
CA ARG A 22 9.54 -18.21 -10.80
C ARG A 22 8.33 -17.46 -11.37
N ASN A 23 8.49 -16.74 -12.47
CA ASN A 23 7.41 -15.95 -13.07
C ASN A 23 6.92 -16.51 -14.41
N CYS A 24 7.30 -17.75 -14.74
CA CYS A 24 6.92 -18.37 -15.99
C CYS A 24 6.82 -19.90 -15.87
N VAL A 25 5.99 -20.48 -16.73
CA VAL A 25 5.88 -21.93 -16.86
C VAL A 25 7.20 -22.47 -17.43
N SER A 26 7.97 -23.17 -16.59
CA SER A 26 9.26 -23.77 -16.93
C SER A 26 9.25 -25.28 -16.69
N VAL A 27 10.14 -26.01 -17.36
CA VAL A 27 10.26 -27.47 -17.21
C VAL A 27 11.71 -27.90 -17.08
N MET A 28 11.94 -28.99 -16.36
CA MET A 28 13.25 -29.64 -16.31
C MET A 28 13.28 -30.79 -17.32
N MET A 29 14.18 -30.71 -18.29
CA MET A 29 14.40 -31.75 -19.29
C MET A 29 15.63 -32.56 -18.93
N THR A 30 15.51 -33.89 -18.95
CA THR A 30 16.66 -34.80 -18.79
C THR A 30 16.83 -35.59 -20.07
N PHE A 31 18.04 -35.53 -20.64
CA PHE A 31 18.46 -36.32 -21.79
C PHE A 31 19.35 -37.45 -21.33
N ARG A 32 19.01 -38.68 -21.72
CA ARG A 32 19.86 -39.86 -21.52
C ARG A 32 20.29 -40.37 -22.88
N MET A 33 21.57 -40.20 -23.18
CA MET A 33 22.19 -40.65 -24.42
C MET A 33 22.87 -41.99 -24.18
N GLY A 34 22.40 -43.01 -24.90
CA GLY A 34 23.03 -44.32 -24.89
C GLY A 34 24.39 -44.31 -25.61
N PRO A 35 25.18 -45.38 -25.47
CA PRO A 35 26.53 -45.45 -26.03
C PRO A 35 26.57 -45.44 -27.57
N ARG A 36 25.41 -45.64 -28.23
CA ARG A 36 25.28 -45.63 -29.70
C ARG A 36 24.60 -44.38 -30.25
N TYR A 37 24.43 -43.35 -29.41
CA TYR A 37 23.91 -42.06 -29.84
C TYR A 37 24.97 -41.27 -30.62
N PRO A 38 24.62 -40.54 -31.70
CA PRO A 38 23.29 -40.45 -32.31
C PRO A 38 23.01 -41.50 -33.40
N GLU A 39 23.99 -42.34 -33.75
CA GLU A 39 23.96 -43.17 -34.96
C GLU A 39 22.89 -44.27 -34.97
N LYS A 40 22.73 -45.00 -33.86
CA LYS A 40 21.84 -46.19 -33.80
C LYS A 40 20.83 -46.16 -32.67
N GLU A 41 20.90 -45.17 -31.80
CA GLU A 41 19.96 -45.00 -30.68
C GLU A 41 19.56 -43.52 -30.57
N ALA A 42 18.26 -43.26 -30.39
CA ALA A 42 17.75 -41.93 -30.11
C ALA A 42 17.97 -41.55 -28.63
N ALA A 43 18.10 -40.26 -28.34
CA ALA A 43 18.18 -39.79 -26.96
C ALA A 43 16.86 -40.04 -26.23
N LYS A 44 16.90 -40.64 -25.04
CA LYS A 44 15.71 -40.76 -24.19
C LYS A 44 15.48 -39.43 -23.48
N VAL A 45 14.35 -38.79 -23.79
CA VAL A 45 13.97 -37.49 -23.23
C VAL A 45 12.92 -37.70 -22.14
N SER A 46 13.11 -37.04 -21.00
CA SER A 46 12.10 -36.95 -19.95
C SER A 46 11.89 -35.50 -19.55
N ILE A 47 10.64 -35.14 -19.29
CA ILE A 47 10.25 -33.77 -18.91
C ILE A 47 9.56 -33.85 -17.55
N GLY A 48 10.19 -33.25 -16.56
CA GLY A 48 9.71 -33.13 -15.19
C GLY A 48 9.21 -31.72 -14.90
N ARG A 49 8.16 -31.64 -14.07
CA ARG A 49 7.72 -30.40 -13.43
C ARG A 49 8.62 -30.13 -12.24
N ARG A 50 8.90 -28.87 -11.94
CA ARG A 50 9.73 -28.49 -10.78
C ARG A 50 8.81 -28.16 -9.60
N LYS A 51 9.14 -28.66 -8.42
CA LYS A 51 8.44 -28.30 -7.18
C LYS A 51 9.07 -27.02 -6.61
N MET A 52 8.25 -26.09 -6.11
CA MET A 52 8.74 -24.94 -5.33
C MET A 52 9.49 -25.41 -4.08
N GLU A 53 10.40 -24.56 -3.58
CA GLU A 53 11.03 -24.73 -2.27
C GLU A 53 9.97 -24.79 -1.16
N ASP A 54 8.89 -24.04 -1.33
CA ASP A 54 7.74 -23.96 -0.42
C ASP A 54 6.84 -25.23 -0.43
N GLY A 55 7.13 -26.23 -1.27
CA GLY A 55 6.48 -27.55 -1.23
C GLY A 55 5.02 -27.62 -1.68
N GLU A 56 4.30 -26.51 -1.80
CA GLU A 56 2.86 -26.51 -2.12
C GLU A 56 2.54 -26.32 -3.60
N ARG A 57 3.42 -25.64 -4.36
CA ARG A 57 3.15 -25.28 -5.77
C ARG A 57 4.13 -25.91 -6.74
N TRP A 58 3.60 -26.38 -7.87
CA TRP A 58 4.40 -26.89 -8.99
C TRP A 58 4.64 -25.79 -10.02
N TYR A 59 5.90 -25.54 -10.37
CA TYR A 59 6.26 -24.80 -11.57
C TYR A 59 6.23 -25.75 -12.76
N GLY A 60 5.33 -25.48 -13.68
CA GLY A 60 5.27 -26.19 -14.93
C GLY A 60 3.85 -26.27 -15.48
N PRO A 61 3.73 -26.74 -16.72
CA PRO A 61 2.45 -26.84 -17.38
C PRO A 61 1.58 -27.89 -16.65
N SER A 62 0.27 -27.89 -16.92
CA SER A 62 -0.63 -28.93 -16.42
C SER A 62 -0.06 -30.34 -16.70
N GLU A 63 -0.37 -31.35 -15.89
CA GLU A 63 0.17 -32.71 -16.12
C GLU A 63 -0.25 -33.27 -17.49
N ALA A 64 -1.44 -32.93 -17.98
CA ALA A 64 -1.89 -33.30 -19.32
C ALA A 64 -0.98 -32.67 -20.40
N THR A 65 -0.70 -31.38 -20.28
CA THR A 65 0.21 -30.66 -21.18
C THR A 65 1.65 -31.18 -21.07
N ALA A 66 2.14 -31.46 -19.86
CA ALA A 66 3.46 -32.04 -19.64
C ALA A 66 3.59 -33.42 -20.30
N ARG A 67 2.55 -34.26 -20.21
CA ARG A 67 2.49 -35.57 -20.88
C ARG A 67 2.55 -35.42 -22.40
N GLU A 68 1.81 -34.48 -22.97
CA GLU A 68 1.82 -34.22 -24.39
C GLU A 68 3.18 -33.69 -24.87
N LEU A 69 3.81 -32.79 -24.11
CA LEU A 69 5.16 -32.32 -24.38
C LEU A 69 6.19 -33.47 -24.36
N ARG A 70 6.08 -34.41 -23.39
CA ARG A 70 6.96 -35.59 -23.35
C ARG A 70 6.81 -36.44 -24.61
N ARG A 71 5.57 -36.69 -25.03
CA ARG A 71 5.26 -37.48 -26.23
C ARG A 71 5.87 -36.84 -27.47
N GLN A 72 5.60 -35.56 -27.70
CA GLN A 72 6.11 -34.82 -28.86
C GLN A 72 7.65 -34.71 -28.86
N ALA A 73 8.26 -34.48 -27.69
CA ALA A 73 9.71 -34.43 -27.56
C ALA A 73 10.37 -35.79 -27.85
N ALA A 74 9.76 -36.89 -27.41
CA ALA A 74 10.24 -38.24 -27.72
C ALA A 74 10.12 -38.55 -29.21
N GLU A 75 8.97 -38.25 -29.83
CA GLU A 75 8.77 -38.41 -31.28
C GLU A 75 9.80 -37.60 -32.09
N LEU A 76 10.12 -36.38 -31.66
CA LEU A 76 11.12 -35.53 -32.33
C LEU A 76 12.55 -36.07 -32.17
N ALA A 77 12.87 -36.65 -31.01
CA ALA A 77 14.15 -37.29 -30.76
C ALA A 77 14.33 -38.54 -31.63
N GLU A 78 13.27 -39.36 -31.79
CA GLU A 78 13.28 -40.54 -32.66
C GLU A 78 13.39 -40.19 -34.14
N LYS A 79 12.66 -39.18 -34.62
CA LYS A 79 12.77 -38.66 -35.99
C LYS A 79 14.16 -38.10 -36.32
N SER A 80 14.93 -37.79 -35.29
CA SER A 80 16.28 -37.25 -35.41
C SER A 80 17.37 -38.32 -35.21
N LEU A 81 17.02 -39.60 -35.34
CA LEU A 81 18.01 -40.68 -35.36
C LEU A 81 19.06 -40.44 -36.45
N GLY A 82 20.33 -40.67 -36.14
CA GLY A 82 21.46 -40.41 -37.02
C GLY A 82 22.00 -38.97 -36.93
N ARG A 83 21.37 -38.08 -36.15
CA ARG A 83 21.85 -36.70 -35.92
C ARG A 83 21.72 -36.27 -34.46
N ALA A 84 22.51 -35.28 -34.06
CA ALA A 84 22.34 -34.64 -32.76
C ALA A 84 20.99 -33.91 -32.71
N CYS A 85 20.22 -34.10 -31.63
CA CYS A 85 18.82 -33.65 -31.53
C CYS A 85 18.50 -32.83 -30.28
N ALA A 86 19.41 -32.76 -29.31
CA ALA A 86 19.14 -32.11 -28.02
C ALA A 86 18.70 -30.65 -28.19
N PHE A 87 19.38 -29.90 -29.05
CA PHE A 87 19.06 -28.49 -29.32
C PHE A 87 17.68 -28.32 -29.97
N ASP A 88 17.34 -29.17 -30.95
CA ASP A 88 16.06 -29.13 -31.64
C ASP A 88 14.90 -29.42 -30.69
N VAL A 89 15.07 -30.44 -29.83
CA VAL A 89 14.07 -30.80 -28.83
C VAL A 89 13.92 -29.70 -27.78
N ILE A 90 15.01 -29.09 -27.30
CA ILE A 90 14.97 -27.96 -26.36
C ILE A 90 14.25 -26.77 -26.99
N SER A 91 14.56 -26.44 -28.25
CA SER A 91 13.98 -25.31 -28.98
C SER A 91 12.48 -25.51 -29.20
N PHE A 92 12.08 -26.71 -29.58
CA PHE A 92 10.68 -27.10 -29.72
C PHE A 92 9.90 -26.93 -28.41
N VAL A 93 10.43 -27.49 -27.31
CA VAL A 93 9.78 -27.38 -26.00
C VAL A 93 9.71 -25.91 -25.55
N ARG A 94 10.77 -25.13 -25.78
CA ARG A 94 10.78 -23.69 -25.47
C ARG A 94 9.66 -22.94 -26.19
N GLU A 95 9.50 -23.17 -27.49
CA GLU A 95 8.45 -22.53 -28.29
C GLU A 95 7.05 -22.91 -27.80
N LYS A 96 6.83 -24.19 -27.45
CA LYS A 96 5.56 -24.64 -26.88
C LYS A 96 5.28 -23.99 -25.52
N LEU A 97 6.30 -23.85 -24.67
CA LEU A 97 6.18 -23.16 -23.40
C LEU A 97 5.89 -21.66 -23.59
N ALA A 98 6.47 -21.01 -24.59
CA ALA A 98 6.18 -19.60 -24.89
C ALA A 98 4.69 -19.41 -25.22
N ARG A 99 4.12 -20.27 -26.07
CA ARG A 99 2.68 -20.24 -26.40
C ARG A 99 1.77 -20.52 -25.21
N LEU A 100 2.16 -21.44 -24.32
CA LEU A 100 1.42 -21.72 -23.09
C LEU A 100 1.47 -20.53 -22.13
N ASN A 101 2.63 -19.89 -22.01
CA ASN A 101 2.78 -18.69 -21.20
C ASN A 101 1.98 -17.52 -21.79
N GLU A 102 1.93 -17.33 -23.10
CA GLU A 102 1.06 -16.33 -23.71
C GLU A 102 -0.41 -16.57 -23.35
N ALA A 103 -0.89 -17.81 -23.45
CA ALA A 103 -2.28 -18.15 -23.10
C ALA A 103 -2.59 -18.00 -21.60
N GLU A 104 -1.65 -18.33 -20.70
CA GLU A 104 -1.86 -18.29 -19.25
C GLU A 104 -1.51 -16.93 -18.61
N LEU A 105 -0.59 -16.15 -19.18
CA LEU A 105 -0.22 -14.82 -18.69
C LEU A 105 -1.08 -13.68 -19.25
N HIS A 106 -1.74 -13.82 -20.40
CA HIS A 106 -2.63 -12.78 -20.92
C HIS A 106 -3.68 -12.33 -19.89
N PRO A 107 -4.45 -13.25 -19.26
CA PRO A 107 -5.47 -12.86 -18.28
C PRO A 107 -4.87 -12.28 -16.99
N LEU A 108 -3.67 -12.70 -16.58
CA LEU A 108 -2.98 -12.12 -15.41
C LEU A 108 -2.39 -10.74 -15.71
N SER A 109 -1.96 -10.49 -16.96
CA SER A 109 -1.46 -9.18 -17.38
C SER A 109 -2.59 -8.17 -17.50
N GLU A 110 -3.75 -8.57 -18.05
CA GLU A 110 -4.95 -7.73 -18.09
C GLU A 110 -5.44 -7.39 -16.68
N ALA A 111 -5.52 -8.39 -15.79
CA ALA A 111 -5.90 -8.15 -14.39
C ALA A 111 -4.92 -7.23 -13.65
N ARG A 112 -3.62 -7.31 -13.96
CA ARG A 112 -2.60 -6.42 -13.37
C ARG A 112 -2.70 -5.01 -13.91
N GLU A 113 -2.90 -4.83 -15.21
CA GLU A 113 -3.10 -3.52 -15.82
C GLU A 113 -4.37 -2.83 -15.31
N ILE A 114 -5.45 -3.59 -15.11
CA ILE A 114 -6.70 -3.06 -14.53
C ILE A 114 -6.46 -2.58 -13.10
N ARG A 115 -5.75 -3.35 -12.28
CA ARG A 115 -5.41 -2.94 -10.89
C ARG A 115 -4.49 -1.71 -10.87
N GLU A 116 -3.53 -1.64 -11.77
CA GLU A 116 -2.62 -0.50 -11.84
C GLU A 116 -3.33 0.78 -12.32
N ARG A 117 -4.27 0.67 -13.26
CA ARG A 117 -5.12 1.81 -13.65
C ARG A 117 -6.03 2.24 -12.52
N ALA A 118 -6.67 1.30 -11.82
CA ALA A 118 -7.53 1.61 -10.68
C ALA A 118 -6.76 2.35 -9.57
N ALA A 119 -5.55 1.88 -9.24
CA ALA A 119 -4.70 2.54 -8.24
C ALA A 119 -4.26 3.95 -8.67
N LYS A 120 -3.98 4.17 -9.96
CA LYS A 120 -3.64 5.50 -10.49
C LYS A 120 -4.85 6.45 -10.48
N GLU A 121 -6.04 5.95 -10.81
CA GLU A 121 -7.27 6.75 -10.74
C GLU A 121 -7.63 7.11 -9.30
N GLU A 122 -7.44 6.20 -8.34
CA GLU A 122 -7.66 6.46 -6.92
C GLU A 122 -6.69 7.52 -6.38
N ALA A 123 -5.40 7.40 -6.68
CA ALA A 123 -4.40 8.39 -6.31
C ALA A 123 -4.69 9.80 -6.90
N GLN A 124 -5.16 9.86 -8.15
CA GLN A 124 -5.56 11.13 -8.77
C GLN A 124 -6.80 11.74 -8.10
N ARG A 125 -7.76 10.92 -7.66
CA ARG A 125 -8.94 11.42 -6.95
C ARG A 125 -8.57 12.01 -5.60
N GLU A 126 -7.72 11.33 -4.84
CA GLU A 126 -7.23 11.85 -3.55
C GLU A 126 -6.47 13.18 -3.72
N GLU A 127 -5.68 13.33 -4.78
CA GLU A 127 -4.96 14.57 -5.06
C GLU A 127 -5.91 15.72 -5.39
N ILE A 128 -6.94 15.47 -6.21
CA ILE A 128 -7.98 16.46 -6.53
C ILE A 128 -8.77 16.86 -5.28
N GLU A 129 -9.12 15.89 -4.42
CA GLU A 129 -9.86 16.15 -3.18
C GLU A 129 -9.05 17.05 -2.23
N ARG A 130 -7.76 16.73 -2.00
CA ARG A 130 -6.87 17.56 -1.19
C ARG A 130 -6.70 18.98 -1.74
N GLU A 131 -6.61 19.13 -3.07
CA GLU A 131 -6.57 20.45 -3.68
C GLU A 131 -7.86 21.25 -3.47
N GLN A 132 -9.03 20.60 -3.55
CA GLN A 132 -10.32 21.25 -3.33
C GLN A 132 -10.49 21.66 -1.87
N GLU A 133 -10.13 20.79 -0.93
CA GLU A 133 -10.14 21.11 0.49
C GLU A 133 -9.23 22.31 0.81
N SER A 134 -8.01 22.32 0.26
CA SER A 134 -7.08 23.44 0.43
C SER A 134 -7.64 24.75 -0.14
N LYS A 135 -8.27 24.72 -1.32
CA LYS A 135 -8.91 25.90 -1.92
C LYS A 135 -10.06 26.42 -1.05
N LEU A 136 -10.89 25.52 -0.52
CA LEU A 136 -12.00 25.87 0.37
C LEU A 136 -11.50 26.45 1.71
N GLU A 137 -10.40 25.92 2.25
CA GLU A 137 -9.80 26.44 3.49
C GLU A 137 -9.26 27.86 3.29
N VAL A 138 -8.57 28.13 2.18
CA VAL A 138 -8.09 29.48 1.85
C VAL A 138 -9.24 30.47 1.69
N GLU A 139 -10.35 30.05 1.07
CA GLU A 139 -11.54 30.90 0.92
C GLU A 139 -12.18 31.22 2.27
N ARG A 140 -12.32 30.23 3.16
CA ARG A 140 -12.82 30.43 4.53
C ARG A 140 -11.95 31.40 5.32
N LEU A 141 -10.63 31.27 5.25
CA LEU A 141 -9.71 32.19 5.94
C LEU A 141 -9.85 33.63 5.44
N ARG A 142 -10.00 33.83 4.12
CA ARG A 142 -10.23 35.16 3.54
C ARG A 142 -11.57 35.76 3.97
N GLU A 143 -12.62 34.95 4.07
CA GLU A 143 -13.92 35.42 4.52
C GLU A 143 -13.90 35.82 6.00
N LEU A 144 -13.23 35.04 6.85
CA LEU A 144 -13.01 35.38 8.26
C LEU A 144 -12.23 36.69 8.43
N GLU A 145 -11.21 36.93 7.61
CA GLU A 145 -10.44 38.18 7.62
C GLU A 145 -11.31 39.39 7.21
N ARG A 146 -12.18 39.24 6.20
CA ARG A 146 -13.15 40.27 5.81
C ARG A 146 -14.14 40.58 6.93
N MET A 147 -14.70 39.56 7.55
CA MET A 147 -15.63 39.73 8.67
C MET A 147 -14.96 40.42 9.87
N SER A 148 -13.72 40.05 10.18
CA SER A 148 -12.94 40.67 11.25
C SER A 148 -12.66 42.16 10.98
N THR A 149 -12.23 42.49 9.76
CA THR A 149 -11.97 43.89 9.36
C THR A 149 -13.24 44.73 9.35
N GLU A 150 -14.38 44.18 8.94
CA GLU A 150 -15.68 44.86 8.99
C GLU A 150 -16.14 45.11 10.43
N GLN A 151 -15.98 44.13 11.33
CA GLN A 151 -16.29 44.30 12.75
C GLN A 151 -15.44 45.40 13.41
N GLN A 152 -14.13 45.43 13.15
CA GLN A 152 -13.25 46.50 13.65
C GLN A 152 -13.69 47.87 13.16
N ARG A 153 -14.09 47.99 11.88
CA ARG A 153 -14.60 49.23 11.32
C ARG A 153 -15.88 49.69 12.03
N LEU A 154 -16.83 48.78 12.24
CA LEU A 154 -18.09 49.09 12.93
C LEU A 154 -17.86 49.54 14.39
N LEU A 155 -16.90 48.92 15.08
CA LEU A 155 -16.50 49.33 16.43
C LEU A 155 -15.95 50.76 16.45
N LEU A 156 -15.01 51.08 15.54
CA LEU A 156 -14.44 52.43 15.43
C LEU A 156 -15.49 53.49 15.06
N GLU A 157 -16.41 53.18 14.13
CA GLU A 157 -17.54 54.07 13.80
C GLU A 157 -18.46 54.29 15.01
N GLY A 158 -18.72 53.24 15.79
CA GLY A 158 -19.48 53.31 17.05
C GLY A 158 -18.81 54.21 18.09
N GLU A 159 -17.49 54.08 18.26
CA GLU A 159 -16.71 54.93 19.17
C GLU A 159 -16.69 56.39 18.73
N SER A 160 -16.54 56.65 17.43
CA SER A 160 -16.59 58.02 16.88
C SER A 160 -17.94 58.67 17.16
N ARG A 161 -19.04 57.96 16.88
CA ARG A 161 -20.41 58.47 17.17
C ARG A 161 -20.63 58.71 18.66
N ALA A 162 -20.13 57.82 19.52
CA ALA A 162 -20.24 58.00 20.97
C ALA A 162 -19.42 59.20 21.46
N SER A 163 -18.23 59.42 20.89
CA SER A 163 -17.38 60.58 21.18
C SER A 163 -18.01 61.90 20.71
N GLU A 164 -18.55 61.92 19.50
CA GLU A 164 -19.30 63.06 18.95
C GLU A 164 -20.51 63.40 19.83
N ALA A 165 -21.30 62.40 20.24
CA ALA A 165 -22.44 62.58 21.14
C ALA A 165 -22.00 63.14 22.51
N ARG A 166 -20.87 62.67 23.07
CA ARG A 166 -20.30 63.22 24.31
C ARG A 166 -19.84 64.67 24.14
N ASN A 167 -19.19 64.99 23.03
CA ASN A 167 -18.72 66.35 22.74
C ASN A 167 -19.88 67.33 22.51
N GLN A 168 -20.95 66.91 21.82
CA GLN A 168 -22.18 67.69 21.69
C GLN A 168 -22.87 67.95 23.04
N ARG A 169 -22.85 66.97 23.96
CA ARG A 169 -23.36 67.18 25.32
C ARG A 169 -22.49 68.17 26.09
N LYS A 170 -21.17 68.05 26.02
CA LYS A 170 -20.24 69.00 26.68
C LYS A 170 -20.39 70.42 26.13
N SER A 171 -20.55 70.60 24.81
CA SER A 171 -20.72 71.93 24.21
C SER A 171 -22.05 72.58 24.62
N ARG A 172 -23.14 71.79 24.74
CA ARG A 172 -24.41 72.25 25.32
C ARG A 172 -24.30 72.67 26.77
N VAL A 173 -23.51 71.96 27.57
CA VAL A 173 -23.29 72.28 29.00
C VAL A 173 -22.36 73.50 29.16
N SER A 174 -21.36 73.68 28.29
CA SER A 174 -20.50 74.89 28.31
C SER A 174 -21.20 76.14 27.78
N GLY A 175 -22.24 76.01 26.96
CA GLY A 175 -23.13 77.11 26.56
C GLY A 175 -24.03 77.63 27.69
N LEU A 176 -24.05 76.95 28.85
CA LEU A 176 -24.87 77.26 30.01
C LEU A 176 -24.09 77.85 31.20
N ARG A 177 -22.84 78.31 30.98
CA ARG A 177 -22.05 79.04 31.99
C ARG A 177 -21.80 80.49 31.58
N ARG A 178 -22.83 81.32 31.78
CA ARG A 178 -22.72 82.70 32.29
C ARG A 178 -23.90 82.92 33.25
N ILE A 179 -23.76 82.39 34.45
CA ILE A 179 -24.53 82.90 35.60
C ILE A 179 -23.47 83.20 36.65
N ASP A 180 -23.33 84.48 36.96
CA ASP A 180 -22.50 84.99 38.04
C ASP A 180 -22.94 84.32 39.36
N MET A 181 -21.98 83.80 40.11
CA MET A 181 -22.20 83.35 41.48
C MET A 181 -21.14 84.04 42.33
N THR A 182 -21.58 85.10 43.01
CA THR A 182 -20.91 85.69 44.17
C THR A 182 -20.97 84.70 45.34
N PRO A 183 -19.96 84.64 46.22
CA PRO A 183 -19.99 83.75 47.37
C PRO A 183 -20.76 84.42 48.51
N SER A 184 -21.72 83.72 49.09
CA SER A 184 -22.13 83.97 50.48
C SER A 184 -21.94 82.67 51.25
N VAL A 185 -21.14 82.81 52.29
CA VAL A 185 -20.77 81.79 53.26
C VAL A 185 -21.93 81.73 54.26
N ASP A 186 -22.46 80.55 54.51
CA ASP A 186 -23.02 80.25 55.82
C ASP A 186 -22.49 78.88 56.27
N TYR A 187 -21.95 78.93 57.49
CA TYR A 187 -21.34 77.85 58.24
C TYR A 187 -22.42 76.94 58.82
N GLU A 188 -21.99 75.72 59.19
CA GLU A 188 -22.70 74.70 59.99
C GLU A 188 -23.63 73.74 59.23
N ALA A 189 -23.06 72.58 58.86
CA ALA A 189 -23.47 71.31 59.45
C ALA A 189 -22.40 70.25 59.16
N MET A 190 -21.78 69.77 60.23
CA MET A 190 -20.81 68.68 60.22
C MET A 190 -21.45 67.32 59.93
N ASP A 191 -20.55 66.41 59.55
CA ASP A 191 -20.61 64.96 59.74
C ASP A 191 -21.70 64.17 59.01
N MET A 192 -21.27 63.40 57.99
CA MET A 192 -21.07 61.96 58.19
C MET A 192 -20.37 61.37 56.96
N VAL A 193 -19.09 61.04 57.16
CA VAL A 193 -18.40 60.00 56.39
C VAL A 193 -18.92 58.66 56.90
N HIS A 194 -19.53 57.85 56.04
CA HIS A 194 -19.27 56.41 55.95
C HIS A 194 -20.11 55.73 54.86
N GLN A 195 -19.40 54.97 54.01
CA GLN A 195 -19.82 53.70 53.37
C GLN A 195 -21.06 53.80 52.44
N ILE A 196 -21.04 53.27 51.22
CA ILE A 196 -20.88 51.86 50.90
C ILE A 196 -20.41 51.75 49.43
N SER A 197 -19.30 51.04 49.28
CA SER A 197 -18.92 50.33 48.07
C SER A 197 -20.03 49.37 47.67
N GLN A 198 -20.66 49.54 46.50
CA GLN A 198 -21.39 48.46 45.83
C GLN A 198 -21.48 48.76 44.32
N ALA A 199 -20.45 48.31 43.61
CA ALA A 199 -20.57 48.01 42.19
C ALA A 199 -21.44 46.75 42.03
N PRO A 200 -22.48 46.74 41.18
CA PRO A 200 -23.06 45.48 40.76
C PRO A 200 -22.08 44.79 39.81
N ALA A 201 -21.54 43.67 40.26
CA ALA A 201 -20.88 42.69 39.41
C ALA A 201 -21.89 42.24 38.35
N LEU A 202 -21.62 42.54 37.08
CA LEU A 202 -22.30 41.90 35.97
C LEU A 202 -21.80 40.46 35.94
N GLU A 203 -22.68 39.56 36.38
CA GLU A 203 -22.53 38.12 36.25
C GLU A 203 -22.26 37.78 34.78
N SER A 204 -21.07 37.26 34.57
CA SER A 204 -20.68 36.51 33.38
C SER A 204 -21.61 35.31 33.24
N SER A 205 -22.61 35.43 32.36
CA SER A 205 -23.38 34.30 31.85
C SER A 205 -22.49 33.47 30.93
N PHE A 206 -21.63 32.66 31.55
CA PHE A 206 -20.99 31.52 30.91
C PHE A 206 -21.86 30.30 31.22
N GLU A 207 -22.14 29.50 30.19
CA GLU A 207 -22.81 28.19 30.15
C GLU A 207 -24.12 28.16 29.36
N GLN A 208 -23.98 27.78 28.09
CA GLN A 208 -24.81 26.73 27.47
C GLN A 208 -24.00 26.11 26.32
N GLU A 209 -22.98 25.33 26.67
CA GLU A 209 -22.47 24.30 25.77
C GLU A 209 -23.52 23.18 25.72
N ALA A 210 -24.03 22.91 24.53
CA ALA A 210 -24.84 21.74 24.28
C ALA A 210 -24.01 20.47 24.52
N PRO A 211 -24.54 19.44 25.21
CA PRO A 211 -23.85 18.17 25.29
C PRO A 211 -23.83 17.52 23.91
N ILE A 212 -22.66 17.55 23.27
CA ILE A 212 -22.36 16.65 22.15
C ILE A 212 -22.35 15.24 22.73
N VAL A 213 -23.44 14.51 22.50
CA VAL A 213 -23.54 13.07 22.73
C VAL A 213 -22.66 12.39 21.68
N SER A 214 -21.36 12.37 21.94
CA SER A 214 -20.39 11.55 21.23
C SER A 214 -20.67 10.10 21.62
N LYS A 215 -21.44 9.39 20.79
CA LYS A 215 -21.48 7.93 20.87
C LYS A 215 -20.06 7.43 20.60
N PRO A 216 -19.44 6.64 21.49
CA PRO A 216 -18.19 5.98 21.19
C PRO A 216 -18.43 5.04 20.01
N ILE A 217 -17.68 5.24 18.93
CA ILE A 217 -17.57 4.27 17.85
C ILE A 217 -16.97 3.03 18.49
N GLN A 218 -17.78 1.98 18.61
CA GLN A 218 -17.30 0.64 18.92
C GLN A 218 -16.47 0.18 17.73
N ILE A 219 -15.15 0.35 17.85
CA ILE A 219 -14.19 -0.41 17.06
C ILE A 219 -14.31 -1.84 17.62
N PRO A 220 -14.69 -2.85 16.82
CA PRO A 220 -14.68 -4.21 17.30
C PRO A 220 -13.26 -4.55 17.72
N ASP A 221 -13.09 -4.99 18.96
CA ASP A 221 -11.85 -5.58 19.47
C ASP A 221 -11.48 -6.74 18.56
N ARG A 222 -10.57 -6.46 17.62
CA ARG A 222 -9.89 -7.48 16.86
C ARG A 222 -8.82 -8.02 17.80
N GLU A 223 -9.14 -9.14 18.45
CA GLU A 223 -8.18 -9.92 19.23
C GLU A 223 -6.88 -10.04 18.42
N PRO A 224 -5.72 -9.71 19.00
CA PRO A 224 -4.45 -10.00 18.36
C PRO A 224 -4.36 -11.52 18.28
N GLU A 225 -4.49 -12.08 17.08
CA GLU A 225 -4.09 -13.46 16.81
C GLU A 225 -2.60 -13.53 17.15
N GLU A 226 -2.28 -14.13 18.30
CA GLU A 226 -0.94 -14.52 18.66
C GLU A 226 -0.45 -15.51 17.60
N GLU A 227 0.24 -15.00 16.58
CA GLU A 227 1.08 -15.81 15.69
C GLU A 227 2.18 -16.43 16.55
N HIS A 228 1.88 -17.61 17.11
CA HIS A 228 2.88 -18.54 17.61
C HIS A 228 3.76 -18.97 16.44
N TRP A 229 4.82 -18.21 16.20
CA TRP A 229 5.96 -18.63 15.40
C TRP A 229 6.67 -19.77 16.14
N ASN A 230 6.15 -20.99 16.00
CA ASN A 230 6.84 -22.21 16.36
C ASN A 230 8.05 -22.35 15.44
N TYR A 231 9.17 -21.78 15.88
CA TYR A 231 10.48 -21.99 15.29
C TYR A 231 10.94 -23.40 15.67
N GLU A 232 10.38 -24.42 15.02
CA GLU A 232 10.98 -25.76 15.06
C GLU A 232 12.33 -25.68 14.35
N GLN A 233 13.39 -25.62 15.15
CA GLN A 233 14.77 -25.78 14.70
C GLN A 233 14.96 -27.19 14.17
N ASP A 234 14.63 -27.40 12.90
CA ASP A 234 14.98 -28.61 12.18
C ASP A 234 16.49 -28.61 11.91
N SER A 235 17.22 -29.21 12.84
CA SER A 235 18.64 -29.49 12.71
C SER A 235 18.88 -30.36 11.47
N PRO A 236 19.84 -30.04 10.60
CA PRO A 236 20.10 -30.82 9.40
C PRO A 236 20.53 -32.25 9.78
N LYS A 237 19.65 -33.23 9.48
CA LYS A 237 19.97 -34.65 9.52
C LYS A 237 21.13 -34.93 8.56
N VAL A 238 22.31 -35.10 9.11
CA VAL A 238 23.48 -35.65 8.43
C VAL A 238 23.13 -37.07 7.98
N MET A 239 22.82 -37.25 6.70
CA MET A 239 22.64 -38.59 6.12
C MET A 239 24.00 -39.29 6.12
N ARG A 240 24.18 -40.26 7.02
CA ARG A 240 25.23 -41.28 6.89
C ARG A 240 24.92 -42.13 5.66
N LEU A 241 25.75 -42.01 4.64
CA LEU A 241 25.78 -42.95 3.53
C LEU A 241 26.35 -44.28 4.04
N SER A 242 25.48 -45.29 4.12
CA SER A 242 25.92 -46.67 4.31
C SER A 242 26.64 -47.16 3.04
N PRO A 243 27.79 -47.85 3.16
CA PRO A 243 28.39 -48.52 2.02
C PRO A 243 27.51 -49.72 1.62
N ILE A 244 27.05 -49.73 0.38
CA ILE A 244 26.47 -50.92 -0.26
C ILE A 244 27.64 -51.87 -0.53
N VAL A 245 27.75 -52.91 0.27
CA VAL A 245 28.61 -54.06 0.00
C VAL A 245 27.70 -55.12 -0.62
N ASP A 246 27.81 -55.33 -1.93
CA ASP A 246 27.18 -56.45 -2.61
C ASP A 246 27.92 -57.73 -2.20
N ALA A 247 27.30 -58.49 -1.30
CA ALA A 247 27.65 -59.87 -1.02
C ALA A 247 26.77 -60.76 -1.89
N ASP A 248 27.22 -61.07 -3.11
CA ASP A 248 26.70 -62.20 -3.91
C ASP A 248 27.72 -62.63 -4.97
N LEU A 249 28.95 -62.87 -4.51
CA LEU A 249 30.02 -63.54 -5.27
C LEU A 249 30.65 -64.67 -4.45
N LEU A 250 29.83 -65.59 -3.92
CA LEU A 250 30.28 -66.93 -3.52
C LEU A 250 29.13 -67.93 -3.62
N SER A 251 28.94 -68.52 -4.81
CA SER A 251 28.63 -69.95 -5.06
C SER A 251 28.49 -70.19 -6.54
#